data_AF-A0A944WSK5-F1
#
_entry.id   AF-A0A944WSK5-F1
#
_cell.length_a   1.000
_cell.length_b   1.000
_cell.length_c   1.000
_cell.angle_alpha   90.00
_cell.angle_beta   90.00
_cell.angle_gamma   90.00
#
_symmetry.space_group_name_H-M   'P 1'
#
loop_
_entity.id
_entity.type
_entity.pdbx_description
1 polymer ?
#
loop_
_entity_poly.entity_id
_entity_poly.type
_entity_poly.pdbx_seq_one_letter_code
_entity_poly.pdbx_strand_id
1 'polypeptide(L)' 'MAETTSKIDKVAKLINRKTGATMERIQAVTGWQPHCIRAAISGLRKRGTTVTLNSKPNGGTFYKASGGVVP' A
#
# COMPACT_ATOMS: atom_id res chain seq x y z
N MET A 1 22.23 2.28 4.36
CA MET A 1 21.28 1.16 4.09
C MET A 1 20.43 0.93 5.32
N ALA A 2 19.12 1.19 5.30
CA ALA A 2 18.22 0.85 6.40
C ALA A 2 17.21 -0.20 5.91
N GLU A 3 17.67 -1.45 5.88
CA GLU A 3 16.87 -2.64 5.64
C GLU A 3 16.08 -3.00 6.91
N THR A 4 15.12 -2.14 7.27
CA THR A 4 14.10 -2.54 8.23
C THR A 4 12.93 -3.08 7.44
N THR A 5 12.66 -4.37 7.60
CA THR A 5 11.47 -5.07 7.08
C THR A 5 10.23 -4.53 7.81
N SER A 6 9.96 -3.23 7.66
CA SER A 6 8.88 -2.54 8.31
C SER A 6 7.58 -3.12 7.77
N LYS A 7 6.58 -3.25 8.63
CA LYS A 7 5.24 -3.75 8.25
C LYS A 7 4.66 -2.98 7.03
N ILE A 8 5.14 -1.75 6.82
CA ILE A 8 4.88 -0.89 5.65
C ILE A 8 5.40 -1.51 4.34
N ASP A 9 6.58 -2.15 4.35
CA ASP A 9 7.16 -2.83 3.18
C ASP A 9 6.35 -4.07 2.78
N LYS A 10 5.85 -4.81 3.77
CA LYS A 10 4.91 -5.92 3.53
C LYS A 10 3.63 -5.42 2.84
N VAL A 11 3.08 -4.29 3.29
CA VAL A 11 1.93 -3.65 2.64
C VAL A 11 2.30 -3.18 1.24
N ALA A 12 3.47 -2.57 1.06
CA ALA A 12 3.97 -2.12 -0.24
C ALA A 12 4.02 -3.27 -1.26
N LYS A 13 4.61 -4.41 -0.89
CA LYS A 13 4.60 -5.64 -1.72
C LYS A 13 3.19 -6.13 -2.02
N LEU A 14 2.27 -5.98 -1.06
CA LEU A 14 0.87 -6.39 -1.21
C LEU A 14 0.10 -5.51 -2.21
N ILE A 15 0.29 -4.19 -2.17
CA ILE A 15 -0.36 -3.23 -3.10
C ILE A 15 0.38 -3.08 -4.44
N ASN A 16 1.65 -3.48 -4.51
CA ASN A 16 2.46 -3.51 -5.75
C ASN A 16 2.06 -4.69 -6.65
N ARG A 17 1.42 -5.73 -6.08
CA ARG A 17 0.89 -6.85 -6.84
C ARG A 17 -0.10 -6.37 -7.92
N LYS A 18 -0.11 -7.03 -9.09
CA LYS A 18 -0.92 -6.64 -10.27
C LYS A 18 -2.40 -6.32 -9.97
N THR A 19 -2.96 -6.95 -8.94
CA THR A 19 -4.36 -6.80 -8.53
C THR A 19 -4.64 -5.54 -7.69
N GLY A 20 -3.62 -4.92 -7.09
CA GLY A 20 -3.77 -3.95 -6.02
C GLY A 20 -4.37 -4.57 -4.74
N ALA A 21 -4.57 -3.77 -3.70
CA ALA A 21 -5.26 -4.22 -2.49
C ALA A 21 -6.28 -3.18 -2.02
N THR A 22 -7.50 -3.65 -1.71
CA THR A 22 -8.53 -2.82 -1.10
C THR A 22 -8.16 -2.47 0.34
N MET A 23 -8.73 -1.39 0.86
CA MET A 23 -8.49 -0.99 2.25
C MET A 23 -8.87 -2.09 3.23
N GLU A 24 -9.98 -2.78 2.99
CA GLU A 24 -10.44 -3.94 3.76
C GLU A 24 -9.47 -5.11 3.66
N ARG A 25 -8.90 -5.37 2.48
CA ARG A 25 -7.91 -6.45 2.32
C ARG A 25 -6.63 -6.16 3.07
N ILE A 26 -6.17 -4.91 3.02
CA ILE A 26 -5.00 -4.48 3.80
C ILE A 26 -5.32 -4.63 5.28
N GLN A 27 -6.48 -4.15 5.74
CA GLN A 27 -6.97 -4.32 7.11
C GLN A 27 -6.99 -5.79 7.55
N ALA A 28 -7.53 -6.70 6.74
CA ALA A 28 -7.63 -8.11 7.08
C ALA A 28 -6.26 -8.80 7.17
N VAL A 29 -5.30 -8.40 6.34
CA VAL A 29 -3.96 -8.99 6.34
C VAL A 29 -3.06 -8.40 7.42
N THR A 30 -3.18 -7.11 7.71
CA THR A 30 -2.30 -6.41 8.66
C THR A 30 -2.90 -6.18 10.04
N GLY A 31 -4.22 -6.27 10.16
CA GLY A 31 -4.97 -5.83 11.34
C GLY A 31 -4.96 -4.31 11.55
N TRP A 32 -4.58 -3.51 10.54
CA TRP A 32 -4.36 -2.07 10.73
C TRP A 32 -5.59 -1.23 10.51
N GLN A 33 -5.86 -0.33 11.43
CA GLN A 33 -6.86 0.69 11.23
C GLN A 33 -6.60 1.58 10.00
N PRO A 34 -7.65 2.16 9.40
CA PRO A 34 -7.54 2.85 8.13
C PRO A 34 -6.63 4.08 8.17
N HIS A 35 -6.57 4.78 9.31
CA HIS A 35 -5.64 5.89 9.50
C HIS A 35 -4.17 5.43 9.48
N CYS A 36 -3.87 4.25 10.02
CA CYS A 36 -2.54 3.67 10.06
C CYS A 36 -2.08 3.22 8.66
N ILE A 37 -3.00 2.66 7.86
CA ILE A 37 -2.77 2.34 6.44
C ILE A 37 -2.44 3.61 5.65
N ARG A 38 -3.16 4.71 5.86
CA ARG A 38 -2.87 6.00 5.21
C ARG A 38 -1.49 6.53 5.59
N ALA A 39 -1.10 6.41 6.86
CA ALA A 39 0.24 6.77 7.31
C ALA A 39 1.33 5.93 6.63
N ALA A 40 1.12 4.62 6.52
CA ALA A 40 2.01 3.70 5.81
C ALA A 40 2.16 4.10 4.33
N ILE A 41 1.05 4.41 3.65
CA ILE A 41 1.05 4.86 2.25
C ILE A 41 1.77 6.20 2.09
N SER A 42 1.58 7.14 3.02
CA SER A 42 2.31 8.41 3.03
C SER A 42 3.82 8.18 3.18
N GLY A 43 4.23 7.25 4.05
CA GLY A 43 5.62 6.83 4.18
C GLY A 43 6.19 6.23 2.88
N LEU A 44 5.41 5.43 2.16
CA LEU A 44 5.80 4.88 0.85
C LEU A 44 5.96 5.96 -0.22
N ARG A 45 5.04 6.93 -0.28
CA ARG A 45 5.14 8.07 -1.20
C ARG A 45 6.41 8.89 -0.96
N LYS A 46 6.76 9.13 0.31
CA LYS A 46 8.01 9.81 0.67
C LYS A 46 9.26 9.03 0.28
N ARG A 47 9.18 7.71 0.22
CA ARG A 47 10.28 6.82 -0.21
C ARG A 47 10.42 6.71 -1.74
N GLY A 48 9.62 7.45 -2.52
CA GLY A 48 9.64 7.36 -3.99
C GLY A 48 8.70 6.29 -4.56
N THR A 49 7.90 5.62 -3.73
CA THR A 49 6.88 4.68 -4.21
C THR A 49 5.60 5.42 -4.57
N THR A 50 5.29 5.48 -5.86
CA THR A 50 4.00 6.01 -6.31
C THR A 50 2.87 5.06 -5.91
N VAL A 51 1.99 5.52 -5.03
CA VAL A 51 0.77 4.79 -4.65
C VAL A 51 -0.45 5.55 -5.15
N THR A 52 -1.22 4.90 -6.02
CA THR A 52 -2.46 5.42 -6.57
C THR A 52 -3.64 4.76 -5.88
N LEU A 53 -4.64 5.56 -5.52
CA LEU A 53 -5.94 5.07 -5.09
C LEU A 53 -6.86 5.03 -6.31
N ASN A 54 -7.32 3.85 -6.69
CA ASN A 54 -8.28 3.67 -7.77
C ASN A 54 -9.62 3.23 -7.21
N SER A 55 -10.69 3.81 -7.74
CA SER A 55 -12.06 3.39 -7.45
C SER A 55 -12.48 2.38 -8.51
N LYS A 56 -13.06 1.24 -8.10
CA LYS A 56 -13.79 0.38 -9.02
C LYS A 56 -15.14 1.03 -9.34
N PRO A 57 -15.66 0.79 -10.56
CA PRO A 57 -17.02 1.21 -10.91
C PRO A 57 -18.11 0.64 -9.99
N ASN A 58 -17.81 -0.46 -9.27
CA ASN A 58 -18.72 -1.13 -8.34
C ASN A 58 -18.61 -0.61 -6.87
N GLY A 59 -18.11 0.61 -6.66
CA GLY A 59 -18.08 1.27 -5.35
C GLY A 59 -16.88 0.95 -4.43
N GLY A 60 -16.02 0.00 -4.80
CA GLY A 60 -14.85 -0.38 -3.98
C GLY A 60 -13.57 0.38 -4.34
N THR A 61 -12.91 1.01 -3.37
CA THR A 61 -11.59 1.64 -3.55
C THR A 61 -10.45 0.67 -3.28
N PHE A 62 -9.43 0.68 -4.14
CA PHE A 62 -8.23 -0.13 -4.00
C PHE A 62 -6.96 0.69 -4.20
N TYR A 63 -5.95 0.37 -3.41
CA TYR A 63 -4.63 0.95 -3.51
C TYR A 63 -3.78 0.12 -4.46
N LYS A 64 -3.10 0.80 -5.38
CA LYS A 64 -2.17 0.20 -6.33
C LYS A 64 -0.87 0.98 -6.28
N ALA A 65 0.23 0.29 -5.97
CA ALA A 65 1.55 0.89 -6.13
C ALA A 65 1.96 0.77 -7.61
N SER A 66 2.28 1.91 -8.22
CA SER A 66 2.80 2.05 -9.58
C SER A 66 4.12 2.81 -9.53
N GLY A 67 5.04 2.32 -8.72
CA GLY A 67 6.40 2.86 -8.64
C GLY A 67 7.35 1.68 -8.66
N GLY A 68 8.28 1.70 -9.61
CA GLY A 68 9.38 0.76 -9.68
C GLY A 68 10.03 0.60 -8.31
N VAL A 69 10.39 -0.65 -8.00
CA VAL A 69 11.29 -1.04 -6.93
C VAL A 69 12.38 0.03 -6.76
N VAL A 70 12.42 0.68 -5.60
CA VAL A 70 13.68 1.24 -5.12
C VAL A 70 14.57 0.03 -4.82
N PRO A 71 15.81 -0.01 -5.32
CA PRO A 71 16.70 -1.18 -5.27
C PRO A 71 16.96 -1.67 -3.84
#